data_AF-A0AAU6TTL5-F1
#
_entry.id   AF-A0AAU6TTL5-F1
#
_cell.length_a   1.000
_cell.length_b   1.000
_cell.length_c   1.000
_cell.angle_alpha   90.00
_cell.angle_beta   90.00
_cell.angle_gamma   90.00
#
_symmetry.space_group_name_H-M   'P 1'
#
loop_
_entity.id
_entity.type
_entity.pdbx_description
1 polymer ?
#
loop_
_entity_poly.entity_id
_entity_poly.type
_entity_poly.pdbx_seq_one_letter_code
_entity_poly.pdbx_strand_id
1 'polypeptide(L)'
;MNSSHNELQQLIAHFSLKERCVQAALAQLHQRYRQEQENIDKLLLLIKGLEQQILEFECRGLLSYTALNELRRKQAIYRKQIPDVRARVDESSLQLVQISDDIAESNKTINNLKKKIIKFEQYNEK
;
A
#
# COMPACT_ATOMS: atom_id res chain seq x y z
N MET A 1 -27.32 10.10 -42.17
CA MET A 1 -26.50 11.02 -41.34
C MET A 1 -26.67 10.79 -39.83
N ASN A 2 -27.80 10.23 -39.34
CA ASN A 2 -28.00 10.00 -37.91
C ASN A 2 -27.23 8.80 -37.29
N SER A 3 -26.75 7.82 -38.07
CA SER A 3 -26.06 6.64 -37.47
C SER A 3 -24.65 6.97 -36.98
N SER A 4 -23.85 7.73 -37.75
CA SER A 4 -22.48 8.10 -37.36
C SER A 4 -22.42 8.99 -36.11
N HIS A 5 -23.38 9.91 -35.96
CA HIS A 5 -23.50 10.72 -34.74
C HIS A 5 -23.86 9.87 -33.52
N ASN A 6 -24.77 8.91 -33.69
CA ASN A 6 -25.15 7.97 -32.63
C ASN A 6 -23.98 7.04 -32.25
N GLU A 7 -23.20 6.57 -33.23
CA GLU A 7 -21.99 5.77 -33.00
C GLU A 7 -20.91 6.56 -32.22
N LEU A 8 -20.70 7.84 -32.54
CA LEU A 8 -19.80 8.72 -31.80
C LEU A 8 -20.26 8.95 -30.36
N GLN A 9 -21.56 9.21 -30.14
CA GLN A 9 -22.13 9.35 -28.80
C GLN A 9 -21.97 8.06 -27.97
N GLN A 10 -22.17 6.89 -28.59
CA GLN A 10 -21.96 5.59 -27.93
C GLN A 10 -20.49 5.37 -27.55
N LEU A 11 -19.54 5.75 -28.41
CA LEU A 11 -18.11 5.69 -28.12
C LEU A 11 -17.72 6.61 -26.95
N ILE A 12 -18.22 7.85 -26.94
CA ILE A 12 -18.01 8.79 -25.84
C ILE A 12 -18.55 8.19 -24.54
N ALA A 13 -19.81 7.71 -24.52
CA ALA A 13 -20.42 7.09 -23.34
C ALA A 13 -19.61 5.88 -22.83
N HIS A 14 -19.14 5.03 -23.75
CA HIS A 14 -18.31 3.86 -23.42
C HIS A 14 -16.98 4.26 -22.77
N PHE A 15 -16.24 5.21 -23.36
CA PHE A 15 -14.97 5.65 -22.80
C PHE A 15 -15.14 6.41 -21.48
N SER A 16 -16.20 7.23 -21.34
CA SER A 16 -16.53 7.92 -20.09
C SER A 16 -16.95 6.96 -18.99
N LEU A 17 -17.64 5.85 -19.32
CA LEU A 17 -17.89 4.79 -18.35
C LEU A 17 -16.58 4.12 -17.92
N LYS A 18 -15.72 3.76 -18.87
CA LYS A 18 -14.42 3.15 -18.58
C LYS A 18 -13.54 4.06 -17.71
N GLU A 19 -13.52 5.36 -17.98
CA GLU A 19 -12.80 6.35 -17.17
C GLU A 19 -13.29 6.35 -15.73
N ARG A 20 -14.61 6.41 -15.50
CA ARG A 20 -15.21 6.36 -14.16
C ARG A 20 -14.88 5.07 -13.42
N CYS A 21 -14.90 3.92 -14.11
CA CYS A 21 -14.49 2.66 -13.52
C CYS A 21 -13.02 2.67 -13.07
N VAL A 22 -12.11 3.18 -13.90
CA VAL A 22 -10.68 3.29 -13.53
C VAL A 22 -10.48 4.30 -12.39
N GLN A 23 -11.23 5.40 -12.35
CA GLN A 23 -11.20 6.35 -11.22
C GLN A 23 -11.65 5.70 -9.91
N ALA A 24 -12.71 4.87 -9.94
CA ALA A 24 -13.16 4.14 -8.76
C ALA A 24 -12.10 3.14 -8.28
N ALA A 25 -11.47 2.41 -9.21
CA ALA A 25 -10.36 1.50 -8.89
C ALA A 25 -9.16 2.26 -8.31
N LEU A 26 -8.82 3.42 -8.86
CA LEU A 26 -7.75 4.29 -8.37
C LEU A 26 -8.02 4.76 -6.91
N ALA A 27 -9.26 5.10 -6.58
CA ALA A 27 -9.64 5.46 -5.22
C ALA A 27 -9.41 4.28 -4.24
N GLN A 28 -9.71 3.06 -4.67
CA GLN A 28 -9.43 1.85 -3.89
C GLN A 28 -7.92 1.61 -3.72
N LEU A 29 -7.11 1.84 -4.76
CA LEU A 29 -5.65 1.76 -4.65
C LEU A 29 -5.09 2.78 -3.64
N HIS A 30 -5.57 4.03 -3.66
CA HIS A 30 -5.17 5.02 -2.66
C HIS A 30 -5.59 4.65 -1.23
N GLN A 31 -6.74 4.01 -1.06
CA GLN A 31 -7.15 3.49 0.25
C GLN A 31 -6.22 2.37 0.72
N ARG A 32 -5.92 1.40 -0.15
CA ARG A 32 -5.00 0.30 0.15
C ARG A 32 -3.60 0.81 0.48
N TYR A 33 -3.10 1.80 -0.26
CA TYR A 33 -1.82 2.44 0.00
C TYR A 33 -1.75 2.98 1.44
N ARG A 34 -2.78 3.72 1.88
CA ARG A 34 -2.83 4.26 3.25
C ARG A 34 -2.89 3.16 4.30
N GLN A 35 -3.69 2.12 4.06
CA GLN A 35 -3.80 0.98 4.97
C GLN A 35 -2.47 0.24 5.11
N GLU A 36 -1.73 0.06 4.02
CA GLU A 36 -0.42 -0.61 4.05
C GLU A 36 0.64 0.26 4.74
N GLN A 37 0.59 1.58 4.54
CA GLN A 37 1.43 2.52 5.29
C GLN A 37 1.18 2.43 6.81
N GLU A 38 -0.09 2.43 7.23
CA GLU A 38 -0.46 2.26 8.64
C GLU A 38 -0.03 0.88 9.18
N ASN A 39 -0.04 -0.16 8.35
CA ASN A 39 0.42 -1.49 8.73
C ASN A 39 1.93 -1.49 9.02
N ILE A 40 2.73 -0.88 8.14
CA ILE A 40 4.17 -0.67 8.37
C ILE A 40 4.41 0.07 9.67
N ASP A 41 3.71 1.18 9.93
CA ASP A 41 3.89 1.96 11.14
C ASP A 41 3.61 1.15 12.41
N LYS A 42 2.57 0.30 12.39
CA LYS A 42 2.23 -0.62 13.50
C LYS A 42 3.32 -1.69 13.69
N LEU A 43 3.85 -2.26 12.61
CA LEU A 43 4.92 -3.25 12.68
C LEU A 43 6.22 -2.64 13.21
N LEU A 44 6.57 -1.42 12.80
CA LEU A 44 7.72 -0.68 13.32
C LEU A 44 7.55 -0.34 14.81
N LEU A 45 6.34 0.01 15.23
CA LEU A 45 6.03 0.22 16.65
C LEU A 45 6.17 -1.08 17.45
N LEU A 46 5.73 -2.21 16.91
CA LEU A 46 5.90 -3.52 17.52
C LEU A 46 7.38 -3.87 17.69
N ILE A 47 8.22 -3.63 16.67
CA ILE A 47 9.68 -3.83 16.77
C ILE A 47 10.25 -2.99 17.92
N LYS A 48 9.92 -1.70 18.00
CA LYS A 48 10.37 -0.83 19.10
C LYS A 48 9.91 -1.35 20.46
N GLY A 49 8.68 -1.83 20.56
CA GLY A 49 8.15 -2.44 21.79
C GLY A 49 8.93 -3.69 22.20
N LEU A 50 9.25 -4.58 21.25
CA LEU A 50 10.07 -5.77 21.48
C LEU A 50 11.49 -5.40 21.91
N GLU A 51 12.09 -4.41 21.27
CA GLU A 51 13.42 -3.87 21.63
C GLU A 51 13.39 -3.30 23.05
N GLN A 52 12.35 -2.57 23.42
CA GLN A 52 12.16 -2.05 24.78
C GLN A 52 12.02 -3.16 25.82
N GLN A 53 11.23 -4.21 25.53
CA GLN A 53 11.11 -5.38 26.42
C GLN A 53 12.47 -6.07 26.64
N ILE A 54 13.31 -6.17 25.62
CA ILE A 54 14.67 -6.72 25.77
C ILE A 54 15.50 -5.88 26.75
N LEU A 55 15.39 -4.55 26.65
CA LEU A 55 16.09 -3.61 27.53
C LEU A 55 15.58 -3.68 28.98
N GLU A 56 14.28 -3.92 29.19
CA GLU A 56 13.70 -4.10 30.52
C GLU A 56 14.27 -5.32 31.25
N PHE A 57 14.69 -6.35 30.52
CA PHE A 57 15.37 -7.52 31.06
C PHE A 57 16.90 -7.39 31.12
N GLU A 58 17.45 -6.17 30.96
CA GLU A 58 18.88 -5.93 31.16
C GLU A 58 19.35 -6.36 32.55
N CYS A 59 20.52 -6.99 32.56
CA CYS A 59 21.15 -7.46 33.78
C CYS A 59 21.84 -6.29 34.48
N ARG A 60 21.31 -5.85 35.63
CA ARG A 60 21.91 -4.79 36.46
C ARG A 60 22.40 -5.37 37.77
N GLY A 61 23.63 -5.01 38.15
CA GLY A 61 24.26 -5.46 39.39
C GLY A 61 24.70 -6.93 39.39
N LEU A 62 25.02 -7.43 40.58
CA LEU A 62 25.41 -8.83 40.80
C LEU A 62 24.16 -9.71 40.88
N LEU A 63 23.95 -10.53 39.85
CA LEU A 63 22.86 -11.51 39.79
C LEU A 63 23.41 -12.93 40.03
N SER A 64 22.61 -13.78 40.68
CA SER A 64 22.90 -15.21 40.70
C SER A 64 22.84 -15.78 39.28
N TYR A 65 23.59 -16.86 39.05
CA TYR A 65 23.60 -17.53 37.74
C TYR A 65 22.19 -17.91 37.25
N THR A 66 21.34 -18.38 38.16
CA THR A 66 19.95 -18.75 37.84
C THR A 66 19.12 -17.54 37.42
N ALA A 67 19.24 -16.41 38.13
CA ALA A 67 18.51 -15.18 37.79
C ALA A 67 18.99 -14.60 36.46
N LEU A 68 20.31 -14.61 36.21
CA LEU A 68 20.91 -14.19 34.96
C LEU A 68 20.41 -15.02 33.76
N ASN A 69 20.36 -16.35 33.91
CA ASN A 69 19.88 -17.22 32.86
C ASN A 69 18.39 -17.04 32.56
N GLU A 70 17.57 -16.77 33.57
CA GLU A 70 16.14 -16.51 33.36
C GLU A 70 15.92 -15.20 32.58
N LEU A 71 16.64 -14.13 32.91
CA LEU A 71 16.60 -12.88 32.14
C LEU A 71 17.05 -13.10 30.68
N ARG A 72 18.14 -13.83 30.46
CA ARG A 72 18.62 -14.17 29.12
C ARG A 72 17.60 -14.96 28.30
N ARG A 73 16.89 -15.91 28.93
CA ARG A 73 15.80 -16.65 28.27
C ARG A 73 14.67 -15.72 27.84
N LYS A 74 14.23 -14.81 28.72
CA LYS A 74 13.20 -13.82 28.40
C LYS A 74 13.63 -12.92 27.25
N GLN A 75 14.85 -12.37 27.28
CA GLN A 75 15.41 -11.58 26.19
C GLN A 75 15.45 -12.37 24.86
N ALA A 76 15.86 -13.64 24.90
CA ALA A 76 15.96 -14.48 23.70
C ALA A 76 14.60 -14.68 23.01
N ILE A 77 13.51 -14.80 23.79
CA ILE A 77 12.15 -14.93 23.24
C ILE A 77 11.80 -13.71 22.38
N TYR A 78 11.98 -12.50 22.90
CA TYR A 78 11.67 -11.27 22.17
C TYR A 78 12.63 -11.04 21.00
N ARG A 79 13.93 -11.30 21.17
CA ARG A 79 14.94 -11.20 20.10
C ARG A 79 14.61 -12.09 18.91
N LYS A 80 14.07 -13.29 19.17
CA LYS A 80 13.69 -14.23 18.10
C LYS A 80 12.51 -13.72 17.27
N GLN A 81 11.63 -12.89 17.82
CA GLN A 81 10.46 -12.37 17.12
C GLN A 81 10.80 -11.18 16.21
N ILE A 82 11.83 -10.39 16.56
CA ILE A 82 12.18 -9.16 15.81
C ILE A 82 12.47 -9.42 14.32
N PRO A 83 13.27 -10.44 13.92
CA PRO A 83 13.52 -10.73 12.51
C PRO A 83 12.25 -11.03 11.73
N ASP A 84 11.32 -11.79 12.32
CA ASP A 84 10.05 -12.14 11.66
C ASP A 84 9.18 -10.90 11.43
N VAL A 85 9.13 -9.99 12.41
CA VAL A 85 8.38 -8.73 12.27
C VAL A 85 9.06 -7.81 11.25
N ARG A 86 10.39 -7.75 11.20
CA ARG A 86 11.14 -6.99 10.18
C ARG A 86 10.89 -7.53 8.76
N ALA A 87 10.87 -8.85 8.58
CA ALA A 87 10.54 -9.45 7.29
C ALA A 87 9.14 -9.04 6.80
N ARG A 88 8.16 -8.91 7.71
CA ARG A 88 6.83 -8.39 7.37
C ARG A 88 6.85 -6.91 6.98
N VAL A 89 7.68 -6.09 7.64
CA VAL A 89 7.88 -4.68 7.23
C VAL A 89 8.44 -4.60 5.82
N ASP A 90 9.43 -5.43 5.50
CA ASP A 90 10.04 -5.47 4.17
C ASP A 90 9.02 -5.91 3.11
N GLU A 91 8.22 -6.94 3.40
CA GLU A 91 7.12 -7.40 2.54
C GLU A 91 6.08 -6.29 2.30
N SER A 92 5.59 -5.65 3.37
CA SER A 92 4.65 -4.53 3.28
C SER A 92 5.23 -3.36 2.50
N SER A 93 6.53 -3.08 2.64
CA SER A 93 7.22 -2.02 1.89
C SER A 93 7.25 -2.33 0.39
N LEU A 94 7.49 -3.59 0.01
CA LEU A 94 7.42 -4.01 -1.38
C LEU A 94 5.99 -3.90 -1.94
N GLN A 95 4.97 -4.28 -1.18
CA GLN A 95 3.58 -4.10 -1.57
C GLN A 95 3.22 -2.62 -1.78
N LEU A 96 3.74 -1.74 -0.94
CA LEU A 96 3.56 -0.29 -1.06
C LEU A 96 4.12 0.27 -2.36
N VAL A 97 5.30 -0.19 -2.77
CA VAL A 97 5.91 0.15 -4.07
C VAL A 97 5.01 -0.32 -5.22
N GLN A 98 4.53 -1.57 -5.17
CA GLN A 98 3.63 -2.11 -6.20
C GLN A 98 2.32 -1.30 -6.31
N ILE A 99 1.70 -0.95 -5.18
CA ILE A 99 0.48 -0.11 -5.18
C ILE A 99 0.78 1.28 -5.76
N SER A 100 1.96 1.84 -5.49
CA SER A 100 2.38 3.13 -6.06
C SER A 100 2.51 3.08 -7.59
N ASP A 101 3.12 2.01 -8.11
CA ASP A 101 3.24 1.77 -9.54
C ASP A 101 1.86 1.59 -10.20
N ASP A 102 0.97 0.84 -9.57
CA ASP A 102 -0.42 0.64 -10.03
C ASP A 102 -1.21 1.96 -10.07
N ILE A 103 -0.99 2.84 -9.08
CA ILE A 103 -1.55 4.20 -9.06
C ILE A 103 -1.04 5.01 -10.25
N ALA A 104 0.26 4.96 -10.53
CA ALA A 104 0.86 5.69 -11.65
C ALA A 104 0.28 5.22 -13.00
N GLU A 105 0.16 3.91 -13.21
CA GLU A 105 -0.40 3.34 -14.44
C GLU A 105 -1.91 3.63 -14.57
N SER A 106 -2.65 3.59 -13.47
CA SER A 106 -4.07 3.98 -13.45
C SER A 106 -4.26 5.44 -13.86
N ASN A 107 -3.43 6.35 -13.34
CA ASN A 107 -3.44 7.77 -13.72
C ASN A 107 -3.13 7.98 -15.22
N LYS A 108 -2.13 7.26 -15.75
CA LYS A 108 -1.82 7.28 -17.18
C LYS A 108 -2.99 6.78 -18.02
N THR A 109 -3.65 5.72 -17.57
CA THR A 109 -4.85 5.17 -18.24
C THR A 109 -5.99 6.19 -18.25
N ILE A 110 -6.29 6.84 -17.12
CA ILE A 110 -7.31 7.89 -17.03
C ILE A 110 -6.98 9.04 -18.00
N ASN A 111 -5.74 9.51 -18.00
CA ASN A 111 -5.31 10.59 -18.91
C ASN A 111 -5.48 10.22 -20.39
N ASN A 112 -5.16 8.97 -20.75
CA ASN A 112 -5.36 8.47 -22.11
C ASN A 112 -6.85 8.38 -22.48
N LEU A 113 -7.70 7.95 -21.55
CA LEU A 113 -9.16 7.89 -21.76
C LEU A 113 -9.75 9.31 -21.94
N LYS A 114 -9.38 10.26 -21.08
CA LYS A 114 -9.78 11.67 -21.21
C LYS A 114 -9.41 12.25 -22.57
N LYS A 115 -8.16 12.03 -23.02
CA LYS A 115 -7.72 12.49 -24.36
C LYS A 115 -8.56 11.89 -25.49
N LYS A 116 -8.97 10.62 -25.39
CA LYS A 116 -9.83 9.97 -26.38
C LYS A 116 -11.24 10.57 -26.37
N ILE A 117 -11.83 10.78 -25.19
CA ILE A 117 -13.15 11.39 -25.02
C ILE A 117 -13.17 12.78 -25.67
N ILE A 118 -12.22 13.65 -25.32
CA ILE A 118 -12.09 15.00 -25.91
C ILE A 118 -11.98 14.94 -27.43
N LYS A 119 -11.19 13.99 -27.96
CA LYS A 119 -11.03 13.82 -29.41
C LYS A 119 -12.35 13.43 -30.07
N PHE A 120 -13.14 12.53 -29.48
CA PHE A 120 -14.44 12.14 -30.01
C PHE A 120 -15.48 13.26 -29.88
N GLU A 121 -15.48 14.01 -28.78
CA GLU A 121 -16.33 15.19 -28.61
C GLU A 121 -16.05 16.24 -29.71
N GLN A 122 -14.78 16.53 -29.99
CA GLN A 122 -14.38 17.43 -31.08
C GLN A 122 -14.80 16.93 -32.47
N TYR A 123 -14.84 15.62 -32.71
CA TYR A 123 -15.38 15.07 -33.96
C TYR A 123 -16.90 15.11 -34.02
N ASN A 124 -17.57 15.08 -32.86
CA ASN A 124 -19.03 15.14 -32.78
C ASN A 124 -19.57 16.56 -33.02
N GLU A 125 -18.75 17.58 -32.79
CA GLU A 125 -19.05 19.00 -33.05
C GLU A 125 -18.79 19.45 -34.51
N LYS A 126 -18.13 18.60 -35.32
CA LYS A 126 -17.85 18.85 -36.75
C LYS A 126 -18.85 18.17 -37.66
#